data_AF-A0A2P4ZWV7-F1
#
_entry.id   AF-A0A2P4ZWV7-F1
#
_cell.length_a   1.000
_cell.length_b   1.000
_cell.length_c   1.000
_cell.angle_alpha   90.00
_cell.angle_beta   90.00
_cell.angle_gamma   90.00
#
_symmetry.space_group_name_H-M   'P 1'
#
loop_
_entity.id
_entity.type
_entity.pdbx_description
1 polymer ?
#
loop_
_entity_poly.entity_id
_entity_poly.type
_entity_poly.pdbx_seq_one_letter_code
_entity_poly.pdbx_strand_id
1 'polypeptide(L)'
;MRLGSQRVHGCKTCKRRKIKCDNKQPHCSQCIRLKQPCLGTTQGLIFIHSVNGSQTQQELARRDQWHQQADHIGISASISSSVHNVVSRMALEIASYHTCAWTPHPWLMLIPQLSLSVDFQSIMLLPFQAMMAAFSALPSNDVSLRAVAYRYYSSGLECHQAQFHQLVPWQKHQHSASILNLLLMSMALLEFEMMAPLGTDSWLPYAHGVLSLLEQVGLQGCQVSPFFEIFWQLRFFMSYIALSTRRTSLLGTREWMEIPFLCRGKTEFDRVIDTLLLLGSTLMEEDDEDTKTGNAETISKSLSGNHSAESASASSSQIAGSEQIIRLLVNLRELVSAQQSDSFERQVALSTAILEDSNLLLSQPSLPFNVSLQVISAMKLVVQYAPDSIQRQDAAQLYADWHGRLLLMA
;
A
#
# COMPACT_ATOMS: atom_id res chain seq x y z
N MET A 1 -23.71 -22.15 17.81
CA MET A 1 -24.21 -22.31 16.43
C MET A 1 -23.34 -23.38 15.76
N ARG A 2 -23.93 -24.41 15.13
CA ARG A 2 -23.20 -25.57 14.58
C ARG A 2 -22.28 -25.14 13.44
N LEU A 3 -20.99 -25.50 13.51
CA LEU A 3 -20.02 -25.35 12.43
C LEU A 3 -20.36 -26.34 11.31
N GLY A 4 -21.05 -25.85 10.28
CA GLY A 4 -21.28 -26.57 9.03
C GLY A 4 -20.27 -26.13 7.97
N SER A 5 -19.18 -26.89 7.81
CA SER A 5 -18.33 -26.79 6.63
C SER A 5 -19.04 -27.48 5.47
N GLN A 6 -19.52 -26.72 4.47
CA GLN A 6 -19.58 -27.11 3.06
C GLN A 6 -20.26 -26.03 2.19
N ARG A 7 -19.54 -25.55 1.18
CA ARG A 7 -19.83 -25.87 -0.24
C ARG A 7 -18.69 -25.39 -1.13
N VAL A 8 -17.83 -26.34 -1.53
CA VAL A 8 -16.79 -26.10 -2.52
C VAL A 8 -17.45 -25.94 -3.89
N HIS A 9 -17.47 -24.70 -4.38
CA HIS A 9 -17.93 -24.34 -5.70
C HIS A 9 -17.02 -24.92 -6.78
N GLY A 10 -17.57 -25.74 -7.68
CA GLY A 10 -16.85 -26.40 -8.77
C GLY A 10 -15.91 -25.50 -9.58
N CYS A 11 -14.90 -26.10 -10.22
CA CYS A 11 -13.89 -25.34 -10.95
C CYS A 11 -14.51 -24.49 -12.08
N LYS A 12 -13.86 -23.38 -12.44
CA LYS A 12 -14.37 -22.44 -13.46
C LYS A 12 -14.67 -23.15 -14.79
N THR A 13 -13.86 -24.14 -15.17
CA THR A 13 -14.07 -24.95 -16.39
C THR A 13 -15.36 -25.78 -16.33
N CYS A 14 -15.61 -26.49 -15.23
CA CYS A 14 -16.83 -27.27 -15.03
C CYS A 14 -18.08 -26.38 -14.92
N LYS A 15 -17.96 -25.23 -14.24
CA LYS A 15 -19.04 -24.23 -14.14
C LYS A 15 -19.43 -23.68 -15.52
N ARG A 16 -18.45 -23.26 -16.33
CA ARG A 16 -18.70 -22.74 -17.70
C ARG A 16 -19.40 -23.78 -18.57
N ARG A 17 -19.06 -25.05 -18.40
CA ARG A 17 -19.65 -26.17 -19.15
C ARG A 17 -20.92 -26.73 -18.51
N LYS A 18 -21.38 -26.16 -17.39
CA LYS A 18 -22.57 -26.61 -16.64
C LYS A 18 -22.52 -28.11 -16.26
N ILE A 19 -21.34 -28.62 -15.91
CA ILE A 19 -21.13 -30.02 -15.46
C ILE A 19 -20.69 -30.07 -14.00
N LYS A 20 -21.02 -31.16 -13.30
CA LYS A 20 -20.71 -31.36 -11.87
C LYS A 20 -19.20 -31.58 -11.67
N CYS A 21 -18.58 -30.74 -10.84
CA CYS A 21 -17.15 -30.84 -10.47
C CYS A 21 -16.98 -31.69 -9.21
N ASP A 22 -15.96 -32.55 -9.18
CA ASP A 22 -15.57 -33.38 -8.03
C ASP A 22 -14.52 -32.73 -7.13
N ASN A 23 -14.04 -31.53 -7.47
CA ASN A 23 -13.16 -30.68 -6.66
C ASN A 23 -11.81 -31.30 -6.25
N LYS A 24 -11.36 -32.36 -6.94
CA LYS A 24 -10.00 -32.88 -6.76
C LYS A 24 -8.95 -31.85 -7.19
N GLN A 25 -7.85 -31.78 -6.44
CA GLN A 25 -6.68 -30.96 -6.76
C GLN A 25 -5.51 -31.87 -7.19
N PRO A 26 -4.62 -31.42 -8.11
CA PRO A 26 -4.59 -30.09 -8.77
C PRO A 26 -5.60 -29.95 -9.92
N HIS A 27 -6.18 -31.05 -10.42
CA HIS A 27 -7.16 -31.06 -11.50
C HIS A 27 -8.34 -31.98 -11.18
N CYS A 28 -9.55 -31.55 -11.57
CA CYS A 28 -10.77 -32.32 -11.34
C CYS A 28 -10.91 -33.44 -12.39
N SER A 29 -11.54 -34.57 -12.02
CA SER A 29 -11.60 -35.76 -12.89
C SER A 29 -12.35 -35.48 -14.20
N GLN A 30 -13.30 -34.53 -14.19
CA GLN A 30 -14.02 -34.11 -15.39
C GLN A 30 -13.15 -33.35 -16.39
N CYS A 31 -12.28 -32.47 -15.92
CA CYS A 31 -11.37 -31.72 -16.80
C CYS A 31 -10.29 -32.63 -17.39
N ILE A 32 -9.79 -33.59 -16.60
CA ILE A 32 -8.84 -34.62 -17.07
C ILE A 32 -9.48 -35.47 -18.18
N ARG A 33 -10.68 -36.01 -17.95
CA ARG A 33 -11.39 -36.84 -18.93
C ARG A 33 -11.69 -36.10 -20.23
N LEU A 34 -12.01 -34.80 -20.13
CA LEU A 34 -12.33 -33.96 -21.28
C LEU A 34 -11.08 -33.38 -21.96
N LYS A 35 -9.86 -33.69 -21.46
CA LYS A 35 -8.58 -33.12 -21.92
C LYS A 35 -8.63 -31.59 -22.02
N GLN A 36 -9.19 -30.93 -21.01
CA GLN A 36 -9.30 -29.47 -20.94
C GLN A 36 -8.56 -28.91 -19.73
N PRO A 37 -8.02 -27.68 -19.80
CA PRO A 37 -7.37 -27.04 -18.68
C PRO A 37 -8.35 -26.82 -17.51
N CYS A 38 -7.97 -27.28 -16.31
CA CYS A 38 -8.77 -27.13 -15.10
C CYS A 38 -8.38 -25.84 -14.36
N LEU A 39 -9.21 -24.81 -14.47
CA LEU A 39 -8.93 -23.45 -13.97
C LEU A 39 -9.16 -23.28 -12.44
N GLY A 40 -9.20 -24.37 -11.69
CA GLY A 40 -9.42 -24.35 -10.23
C GLY A 40 -10.80 -23.82 -9.79
N THR A 41 -11.11 -24.00 -8.51
CA THR A 41 -12.28 -23.42 -7.84
C THR A 41 -11.95 -22.00 -7.39
N THR A 42 -12.84 -21.03 -7.62
CA THR A 42 -12.66 -19.68 -7.06
C THR A 42 -12.65 -19.76 -5.53
N GLN A 43 -11.49 -19.55 -4.90
CA GLN A 43 -11.43 -19.25 -3.47
C GLN A 43 -11.70 -17.75 -3.33
N GLY A 44 -12.92 -17.43 -2.91
CA GLY A 44 -13.35 -16.09 -2.55
C GLY A 44 -14.58 -16.24 -1.66
N LEU A 45 -14.55 -15.57 -0.51
CA LEU A 45 -15.70 -15.50 0.38
C LEU A 45 -16.80 -14.70 -0.35
N ILE A 46 -17.93 -15.35 -0.63
CA ILE A 46 -19.13 -14.68 -1.09
C ILE A 46 -19.90 -14.28 0.17
N PHE A 47 -20.07 -12.98 0.41
CA PHE A 47 -21.04 -12.50 1.40
C PHE A 47 -22.44 -12.86 0.92
N ILE A 48 -23.04 -13.90 1.52
CA ILE A 48 -24.45 -14.23 1.31
C ILE A 48 -25.26 -13.34 2.24
N HIS A 49 -25.90 -12.32 1.68
CA HIS A 49 -27.01 -11.65 2.37
C HIS A 49 -28.15 -12.67 2.54
N SER A 50 -28.33 -13.16 3.76
CA SER A 50 -29.52 -13.90 4.17
C SER A 50 -30.68 -12.90 4.32
N VAL A 51 -31.33 -12.52 3.21
CA VAL A 51 -32.64 -11.87 3.27
C VAL A 51 -33.68 -12.98 3.31
N ASN A 52 -34.11 -13.35 4.52
CA ASN A 52 -35.33 -14.14 4.65
C ASN A 52 -36.52 -13.23 4.30
N GLY A 53 -37.22 -13.58 3.23
CA GLY A 53 -38.60 -13.18 2.99
C GLY A 53 -38.81 -11.91 2.17
N SER A 54 -39.31 -12.12 0.94
CA SER A 54 -40.13 -11.21 0.13
C SER A 54 -39.62 -9.77 -0.09
N GLN A 55 -38.88 -9.56 -1.18
CA GLN A 55 -38.69 -8.21 -1.74
C GLN A 55 -39.91 -7.81 -2.56
N THR A 56 -40.71 -6.90 -1.98
CA THR A 56 -41.92 -6.30 -2.55
C THR A 56 -41.54 -5.18 -3.52
N GLN A 57 -42.42 -4.87 -4.49
CA GLN A 57 -42.33 -3.81 -5.52
C GLN A 57 -41.94 -2.40 -5.01
N GLN A 58 -41.85 -2.18 -3.69
CA GLN A 58 -41.36 -0.94 -3.07
C GLN A 58 -39.86 -0.69 -3.24
N GLU A 59 -39.01 -1.71 -3.43
CA GLU A 59 -37.56 -1.50 -3.60
C GLU A 59 -37.16 -1.05 -5.02
N LEU A 60 -37.92 -1.46 -6.04
CA LEU A 60 -37.77 -0.96 -7.41
C LEU A 60 -38.21 0.51 -7.49
N ALA A 61 -39.28 0.89 -6.81
CA ALA A 61 -39.74 2.28 -6.73
C ALA A 61 -38.74 3.20 -5.99
N ARG A 62 -37.99 2.70 -5.01
CA ARG A 62 -36.91 3.48 -4.37
C ARG A 62 -35.74 3.73 -5.31
N ARG A 63 -35.36 2.76 -6.15
CA ARG A 63 -34.28 2.93 -7.16
C ARG A 63 -34.61 4.03 -8.17
N ASP A 64 -35.85 4.11 -8.63
CA ASP A 64 -36.30 5.18 -9.53
C ASP A 64 -36.36 6.55 -8.83
N GLN A 65 -36.63 6.58 -7.53
CA GLN A 65 -36.61 7.80 -6.71
C GLN A 65 -35.20 8.41 -6.57
N TRP A 66 -34.13 7.58 -6.50
CA TRP A 66 -32.74 8.07 -6.47
C TRP A 66 -32.32 8.70 -7.80
N HIS A 67 -32.81 8.20 -8.94
CA HIS A 67 -32.54 8.80 -10.25
C HIS A 67 -33.25 10.16 -10.42
N GLN A 68 -34.48 10.31 -9.91
CA GLN A 68 -35.23 11.58 -9.99
C GLN A 68 -34.76 12.63 -8.99
N GLN A 69 -34.20 12.24 -7.84
CA GLN A 69 -33.71 13.19 -6.83
C GLN A 69 -32.33 13.76 -7.17
N ALA A 70 -31.58 13.10 -8.07
CA ALA A 70 -30.37 13.65 -8.69
C ALA A 70 -30.67 14.75 -9.73
N ASP A 71 -31.86 14.74 -10.33
CA ASP A 71 -32.27 15.71 -11.37
C ASP A 71 -32.80 17.05 -10.81
N HIS A 72 -33.09 17.14 -9.49
CA HIS A 72 -33.57 18.38 -8.85
C HIS A 72 -32.48 19.27 -8.26
N ILE A 73 -31.22 18.85 -8.27
CA ILE A 73 -30.07 19.74 -8.07
C ILE A 73 -29.59 20.10 -9.47
N GLY A 74 -30.01 21.26 -9.97
CA GLY A 74 -29.81 21.70 -11.35
C GLY A 74 -28.35 21.68 -11.80
N ILE A 75 -27.92 20.56 -12.38
CA ILE A 75 -26.63 20.40 -13.03
C ILE A 75 -26.90 20.13 -14.51
N SER A 76 -27.17 21.19 -15.25
CA SER A 76 -27.23 21.18 -16.70
C SER A 76 -25.99 21.88 -17.27
N ALA A 77 -25.26 21.16 -18.13
CA ALA A 77 -24.27 21.66 -19.09
C ALA A 77 -23.00 22.42 -18.60
N SER A 78 -22.59 22.26 -17.33
CA SER A 78 -21.31 22.77 -16.78
C SER A 78 -20.34 21.69 -16.25
N ILE A 79 -20.71 20.41 -16.44
CA ILE A 79 -20.18 19.22 -15.74
C ILE A 79 -18.70 18.90 -15.99
N SER A 80 -18.15 19.28 -17.15
CA SER A 80 -16.75 18.95 -17.47
C SER A 80 -15.73 19.65 -16.55
N SER A 81 -16.08 20.80 -15.96
CA SER A 81 -15.22 21.49 -15.00
C SER A 81 -15.45 21.02 -13.56
N SER A 82 -16.65 20.54 -13.22
CA SER A 82 -17.03 20.23 -11.85
C SER A 82 -16.43 18.92 -11.32
N VAL A 83 -16.39 17.85 -12.14
CA VAL A 83 -15.83 16.56 -11.70
C VAL A 83 -14.31 16.65 -11.54
N HIS A 84 -13.61 17.29 -12.46
CA HIS A 84 -12.17 17.54 -12.34
C HIS A 84 -11.82 18.31 -11.07
N ASN A 85 -12.62 19.33 -10.76
CA ASN A 85 -12.46 20.10 -9.52
C ASN A 85 -12.73 19.27 -8.26
N VAL A 86 -13.65 18.29 -8.31
CA VAL A 86 -13.93 17.40 -7.16
C VAL A 86 -12.79 16.41 -6.95
N VAL A 87 -12.37 15.69 -8.00
CA VAL A 87 -11.28 14.69 -7.90
C VAL A 87 -9.98 15.37 -7.47
N SER A 88 -9.65 16.51 -8.05
CA SER A 88 -8.47 17.30 -7.68
C SER A 88 -8.51 17.76 -6.23
N ARG A 89 -9.67 18.27 -5.76
CA ARG A 89 -9.83 18.70 -4.37
C ARG A 89 -9.69 17.54 -3.38
N MET A 90 -10.34 16.41 -3.66
CA MET A 90 -10.21 15.22 -2.81
C MET A 90 -8.76 14.72 -2.79
N ALA A 91 -8.07 14.71 -3.94
CA ALA A 91 -6.66 14.31 -3.99
C ALA A 91 -5.79 15.18 -3.08
N LEU A 92 -5.97 16.52 -3.11
CA LEU A 92 -5.23 17.45 -2.26
C LEU A 92 -5.58 17.28 -0.77
N GLU A 93 -6.85 17.03 -0.46
CA GLU A 93 -7.30 16.78 0.91
C GLU A 93 -6.70 15.48 1.46
N ILE A 94 -6.74 14.39 0.69
CA ILE A 94 -6.10 13.12 1.05
C ILE A 94 -4.58 13.30 1.15
N ALA A 95 -3.96 14.05 0.23
CA ALA A 95 -2.52 14.33 0.25
C ALA A 95 -2.10 15.05 1.55
N SER A 96 -2.95 15.91 2.13
CA SER A 96 -2.64 16.60 3.39
C SER A 96 -2.41 15.65 4.57
N TYR A 97 -3.01 14.45 4.55
CA TYR A 97 -2.74 13.39 5.53
C TYR A 97 -1.39 12.68 5.30
N HIS A 98 -0.79 12.83 4.12
CA HIS A 98 0.45 12.17 3.72
C HIS A 98 1.66 13.10 3.72
N THR A 99 1.46 14.41 3.63
CA THR A 99 2.55 15.38 3.54
C THR A 99 3.40 15.37 4.81
N CYS A 100 4.71 15.19 4.64
CA CYS A 100 5.70 15.34 5.69
C CYS A 100 7.01 15.87 5.10
N ALA A 101 7.97 16.25 5.95
CA ALA A 101 9.20 16.93 5.52
C ALA A 101 10.01 16.14 4.47
N TRP A 102 9.97 14.80 4.50
CA TRP A 102 10.69 13.94 3.57
C TRP A 102 9.81 13.27 2.52
N THR A 103 8.49 13.43 2.60
CA THR A 103 7.53 13.09 1.52
C THR A 103 6.78 14.34 1.05
N PRO A 104 7.48 15.38 0.56
CA PRO A 104 6.85 16.66 0.22
C PRO A 104 5.91 16.57 -0.98
N HIS A 105 6.05 15.55 -1.83
CA HIS A 105 5.29 15.39 -3.07
C HIS A 105 4.66 14.00 -3.17
N PRO A 106 3.66 13.65 -2.32
CA PRO A 106 2.93 12.40 -2.51
C PRO A 106 2.26 12.40 -3.89
N TRP A 107 2.13 11.22 -4.52
CA TRP A 107 1.63 11.10 -5.90
C TRP A 107 0.25 11.74 -6.10
N LEU A 108 -0.58 11.81 -5.05
CA LEU A 108 -1.87 12.50 -5.03
C LEU A 108 -1.78 13.98 -5.40
N MET A 109 -0.67 14.66 -5.09
CA MET A 109 -0.43 16.07 -5.45
C MET A 109 -0.29 16.29 -6.96
N LEU A 110 -0.05 15.23 -7.73
CA LEU A 110 0.01 15.30 -9.18
C LEU A 110 -1.37 15.35 -9.82
N ILE A 111 -2.39 14.80 -9.17
CA ILE A 111 -3.73 14.60 -9.78
C ILE A 111 -4.29 15.88 -10.41
N PRO A 112 -4.21 17.07 -9.76
CA PRO A 112 -4.74 18.31 -10.37
C PRO A 112 -4.01 18.76 -11.64
N GLN A 113 -2.81 18.23 -11.90
CA GLN A 113 -1.96 18.58 -13.04
C GLN A 113 -2.12 17.59 -14.21
N LEU A 114 -2.80 16.46 -13.98
CA LEU A 114 -2.97 15.42 -14.99
C LEU A 114 -4.17 15.70 -15.89
N SER A 115 -3.98 15.59 -17.20
CA SER A 115 -5.07 15.64 -18.18
C SER A 115 -5.80 14.29 -18.25
N LEU A 116 -6.56 13.95 -17.21
CA LEU A 116 -7.34 12.70 -17.13
C LEU A 116 -8.66 12.83 -17.91
N SER A 117 -9.10 11.75 -18.57
CA SER A 117 -10.42 11.75 -19.24
C SER A 117 -11.56 11.83 -18.22
N VAL A 118 -12.69 12.44 -18.61
CA VAL A 118 -13.88 12.57 -17.75
C VAL A 118 -14.40 11.20 -17.28
N ASP A 119 -14.39 10.20 -18.17
CA ASP A 119 -14.78 8.83 -17.84
C ASP A 119 -13.88 8.24 -16.77
N PHE A 120 -12.56 8.47 -16.87
CA PHE A 120 -11.62 7.95 -15.89
C PHE A 120 -11.72 8.68 -14.54
N GLN A 121 -11.87 10.00 -14.56
CA GLN A 121 -12.08 10.78 -13.33
C GLN A 121 -13.32 10.30 -12.56
N SER A 122 -14.40 9.95 -13.27
CA SER A 122 -15.63 9.42 -12.65
C SER A 122 -15.39 8.09 -11.93
N ILE A 123 -14.52 7.23 -12.47
CA ILE A 123 -14.13 5.96 -11.85
C ILE A 123 -13.18 6.19 -10.68
N MET A 124 -12.20 7.10 -10.84
CA MET A 124 -11.23 7.47 -9.80
C MET A 124 -11.89 8.12 -8.58
N LEU A 125 -13.03 8.78 -8.76
CA LEU A 125 -13.79 9.35 -7.66
C LEU A 125 -14.15 8.31 -6.59
N LEU A 126 -14.37 7.05 -6.99
CA LEU A 126 -14.80 5.97 -6.08
C LEU A 126 -13.75 5.68 -4.97
N PRO A 127 -12.49 5.28 -5.27
CA PRO A 127 -11.51 5.06 -4.21
C PRO A 127 -11.18 6.35 -3.42
N PHE A 128 -11.30 7.54 -4.02
CA PHE A 128 -11.10 8.79 -3.29
C PHE A 128 -12.22 9.08 -2.29
N GLN A 129 -13.47 8.84 -2.67
CA GLN A 129 -14.61 8.89 -1.75
C GLN A 129 -14.49 7.85 -0.64
N ALA A 130 -13.98 6.65 -0.96
CA ALA A 130 -13.71 5.62 0.02
C ALA A 130 -12.70 6.11 1.07
N MET A 131 -11.55 6.65 0.65
CA MET A 131 -10.53 7.20 1.54
C MET A 131 -11.05 8.40 2.35
N MET A 132 -11.77 9.33 1.73
CA MET A 132 -12.35 10.50 2.43
C MET A 132 -13.34 10.10 3.51
N ALA A 133 -14.27 9.18 3.18
CA ALA A 133 -15.20 8.62 4.17
C ALA A 133 -14.44 7.89 5.27
N ALA A 134 -13.35 7.21 4.91
CA ALA A 134 -12.54 6.49 5.85
C ALA A 134 -11.83 7.43 6.84
N PHE A 135 -11.22 8.52 6.37
CA PHE A 135 -10.50 9.47 7.23
C PHE A 135 -11.48 10.19 8.15
N SER A 136 -12.67 10.50 7.63
CA SER A 136 -13.75 11.12 8.41
C SER A 136 -14.28 10.22 9.53
N ALA A 137 -14.16 8.90 9.39
CA ALA A 137 -14.64 7.95 10.39
C ALA A 137 -13.65 7.72 11.54
N LEU A 138 -12.36 8.06 11.37
CA LEU A 138 -11.32 7.80 12.38
C LEU A 138 -11.57 8.49 13.74
N PRO A 139 -11.92 9.80 13.81
CA PRO A 139 -12.06 10.48 15.10
C PRO A 139 -13.25 9.98 15.94
N SER A 140 -14.32 9.53 15.29
CA SER A 140 -15.61 9.19 15.92
C SER A 140 -15.92 7.70 15.91
N ASN A 141 -15.08 6.86 15.29
CA ASN A 141 -15.33 5.45 15.03
C ASN A 141 -16.74 5.19 14.43
N ASP A 142 -17.15 6.04 13.49
CA ASP A 142 -18.51 6.02 12.92
C ASP A 142 -18.70 4.81 12.00
N VAL A 143 -19.49 3.84 12.47
CA VAL A 143 -19.82 2.60 11.76
C VAL A 143 -20.53 2.87 10.43
N SER A 144 -21.32 3.93 10.33
CA SER A 144 -22.04 4.28 9.11
C SER A 144 -21.09 4.81 8.04
N LEU A 145 -20.17 5.71 8.42
CA LEU A 145 -19.14 6.24 7.51
C LEU A 145 -18.19 5.13 7.05
N ARG A 146 -17.83 4.21 7.95
CA ARG A 146 -17.07 2.99 7.60
C ARG A 146 -17.78 2.15 6.55
N ALA A 147 -19.07 1.85 6.76
CA ALA A 147 -19.84 1.08 5.79
C ALA A 147 -19.93 1.78 4.43
N VAL A 148 -20.06 3.11 4.41
CA VAL A 148 -20.01 3.92 3.19
C VAL A 148 -18.65 3.83 2.51
N ALA A 149 -17.56 3.91 3.27
CA ALA A 149 -16.19 3.79 2.75
C ALA A 149 -15.99 2.45 2.01
N TYR A 150 -16.37 1.33 2.63
CA TYR A 150 -16.28 0.01 2.00
C TYR A 150 -17.17 -0.15 0.77
N ARG A 151 -18.34 0.51 0.72
CA ARG A 151 -19.20 0.50 -0.47
C ARG A 151 -18.51 1.18 -1.66
N TYR A 152 -17.94 2.36 -1.46
CA TYR A 152 -17.20 3.06 -2.52
C TYR A 152 -15.98 2.26 -2.97
N TYR A 153 -15.23 1.69 -2.02
CA TYR A 153 -14.10 0.82 -2.32
C TYR A 153 -14.50 -0.39 -3.17
N SER A 154 -15.57 -1.11 -2.80
CA SER A 154 -16.06 -2.26 -3.56
C SER A 154 -16.44 -1.88 -5.00
N SER A 155 -17.15 -0.76 -5.18
CA SER A 155 -17.49 -0.27 -6.52
C SER A 155 -16.25 0.14 -7.32
N GLY A 156 -15.27 0.80 -6.68
CA GLY A 156 -14.00 1.16 -7.31
C GLY A 156 -13.22 -0.07 -7.78
N LEU A 157 -13.20 -1.13 -6.97
CA LEU A 157 -12.56 -2.41 -7.31
C LEU A 157 -13.24 -3.10 -8.50
N GLU A 158 -14.57 -3.12 -8.54
CA GLU A 158 -15.34 -3.67 -9.67
C GLU A 158 -15.03 -2.92 -10.97
N CYS A 159 -15.00 -1.58 -10.93
CA CYS A 159 -14.64 -0.77 -12.09
C CYS A 159 -13.18 -1.00 -12.52
N HIS A 160 -12.24 -1.09 -11.57
CA HIS A 160 -10.84 -1.37 -11.87
C HIS A 160 -10.65 -2.75 -12.52
N GLN A 161 -11.35 -3.78 -12.02
CA GLN A 161 -11.34 -5.12 -12.63
C GLN A 161 -11.90 -5.09 -14.06
N ALA A 162 -12.99 -4.34 -14.30
CA ALA A 162 -13.55 -4.19 -15.64
C ALA A 162 -12.57 -3.49 -16.60
N GLN A 163 -11.91 -2.40 -16.16
CA GLN A 163 -10.87 -1.71 -16.93
C GLN A 163 -9.70 -2.63 -17.26
N PHE A 164 -9.21 -3.40 -16.28
CA PHE A 164 -8.14 -4.36 -16.48
C PHE A 164 -8.52 -5.43 -17.51
N HIS A 165 -9.73 -5.99 -17.43
CA HIS A 165 -10.21 -6.99 -18.37
C HIS A 165 -10.38 -6.46 -19.80
N GLN A 166 -10.68 -5.18 -19.99
CA GLN A 166 -10.75 -4.57 -21.32
C GLN A 166 -9.36 -4.40 -21.96
N LEU A 167 -8.33 -4.23 -21.15
CA LEU A 167 -6.96 -3.97 -21.61
C LEU A 167 -6.13 -5.25 -21.79
N VAL A 168 -6.61 -6.40 -21.30
CA VAL A 168 -5.93 -7.70 -21.43
C VAL A 168 -6.63 -8.56 -22.50
N PRO A 169 -5.92 -9.09 -23.52
CA PRO A 169 -4.46 -9.20 -23.64
C PRO A 169 -3.76 -7.93 -24.10
N TRP A 170 -2.65 -7.60 -23.44
CA TRP A 170 -1.78 -6.46 -23.72
C TRP A 170 -1.47 -6.36 -25.22
N GLN A 171 -1.88 -5.27 -25.85
CA GLN A 171 -1.53 -5.01 -27.24
C GLN A 171 -0.15 -4.36 -27.31
N LYS A 172 0.65 -4.68 -28.33
CA LYS A 172 2.01 -4.14 -28.54
C LYS A 172 2.13 -2.61 -28.54
N HIS A 173 1.01 -1.89 -28.70
CA HIS A 173 0.95 -0.43 -28.74
C HIS A 173 0.07 0.12 -27.61
N GLN A 174 0.19 -0.42 -26.41
CA GLN A 174 -0.54 0.12 -25.28
C GLN A 174 -0.07 1.54 -24.97
N HIS A 175 -1.00 2.48 -24.95
CA HIS A 175 -0.69 3.88 -24.66
C HIS A 175 -0.30 4.02 -23.18
N SER A 176 0.76 4.79 -22.93
CA SER A 176 1.23 5.14 -21.57
C SER A 176 0.10 5.66 -20.67
N ALA A 177 -0.88 6.36 -21.25
CA ALA A 177 -2.08 6.84 -20.56
C ALA A 177 -2.93 5.70 -19.95
N SER A 178 -3.07 4.55 -20.62
CA SER A 178 -3.85 3.42 -20.11
C SER A 178 -3.14 2.75 -18.93
N ILE A 179 -1.82 2.61 -18.99
CA ILE A 179 -1.02 2.07 -17.88
C ILE A 179 -1.07 3.03 -16.69
N LEU A 180 -0.95 4.34 -16.94
CA LEU A 180 -1.10 5.36 -15.90
C LEU A 180 -2.47 5.26 -15.21
N ASN A 181 -3.56 5.15 -15.96
CA ASN A 181 -4.89 5.01 -15.39
C ASN A 181 -5.02 3.78 -14.48
N LEU A 182 -4.47 2.63 -14.92
CA LEU A 182 -4.42 1.43 -14.09
C LEU A 182 -3.60 1.66 -12.82
N LEU A 183 -2.41 2.25 -12.93
CA LEU A 183 -1.54 2.54 -11.80
C LEU A 183 -2.20 3.47 -10.77
N LEU A 184 -2.82 4.57 -11.21
CA LEU A 184 -3.47 5.51 -10.30
C LEU A 184 -4.65 4.85 -9.54
N MET A 185 -5.43 4.02 -10.23
CA MET A 185 -6.50 3.24 -9.57
C MET A 185 -5.93 2.21 -8.60
N SER A 186 -4.92 1.45 -9.00
CA SER A 186 -4.30 0.44 -8.14
C SER A 186 -3.64 1.08 -6.91
N MET A 187 -3.00 2.24 -7.05
CA MET A 187 -2.45 3.02 -5.94
C MET A 187 -3.53 3.51 -4.98
N ALA A 188 -4.63 4.08 -5.49
CA ALA A 188 -5.73 4.56 -4.66
C ALA A 188 -6.41 3.41 -3.87
N LEU A 189 -6.58 2.24 -4.50
CA LEU A 189 -7.13 1.04 -3.84
C LEU A 189 -6.14 0.45 -2.83
N LEU A 190 -4.84 0.44 -3.15
CA LEU A 190 -3.78 0.02 -2.24
C LEU A 190 -3.76 0.88 -0.96
N GLU A 191 -3.82 2.21 -1.10
CA GLU A 191 -3.85 3.11 0.05
C GLU A 191 -5.11 2.91 0.90
N PHE A 192 -6.27 2.69 0.28
CA PHE A 192 -7.48 2.33 1.01
C PHE A 192 -7.31 1.02 1.80
N GLU A 193 -6.75 -0.04 1.20
CA GLU A 193 -6.53 -1.31 1.90
C GLU A 193 -5.48 -1.20 3.02
N MET A 194 -4.49 -0.33 2.88
CA MET A 194 -3.56 -0.06 3.99
C MET A 194 -4.23 0.69 5.14
N MET A 195 -5.26 1.49 4.85
CA MET A 195 -6.01 2.30 5.81
C MET A 195 -7.18 1.56 6.47
N ALA A 196 -7.85 0.67 5.73
CA ALA A 196 -9.05 -0.03 6.17
C ALA A 196 -8.95 -1.53 5.81
N PRO A 197 -7.90 -2.23 6.28
CA PRO A 197 -7.58 -3.57 5.82
C PRO A 197 -8.71 -4.55 6.10
N LEU A 198 -9.12 -5.31 5.07
CA LEU A 198 -10.10 -6.39 5.22
C LEU A 198 -9.53 -7.63 5.96
N GLY A 199 -8.21 -7.69 6.09
CA GLY A 199 -7.51 -8.73 6.82
C GLY A 199 -6.01 -8.46 6.90
N THR A 200 -5.32 -9.28 7.69
CA THR A 200 -3.85 -9.20 7.81
C THR A 200 -3.21 -9.30 6.43
N ASP A 201 -2.37 -8.32 6.10
CA ASP A 201 -1.59 -8.28 4.86
C ASP A 201 -2.42 -8.33 3.56
N SER A 202 -3.72 -7.98 3.64
CA SER A 202 -4.65 -7.86 2.50
C SER A 202 -4.23 -6.88 1.41
N TRP A 203 -3.37 -5.92 1.76
CA TRP A 203 -2.80 -4.93 0.84
C TRP A 203 -1.63 -5.48 0.00
N LEU A 204 -0.99 -6.60 0.39
CA LEU A 204 0.18 -7.14 -0.32
C LEU A 204 -0.10 -7.48 -1.79
N PRO A 205 -1.23 -8.12 -2.17
CA PRO A 205 -1.54 -8.38 -3.58
C PRO A 205 -1.68 -7.10 -4.40
N TYR A 206 -2.21 -6.02 -3.81
CA TYR A 206 -2.29 -4.72 -4.47
C TYR A 206 -0.91 -4.14 -4.75
N ALA A 207 -0.01 -4.16 -3.76
CA ALA A 207 1.36 -3.67 -3.93
C ALA A 207 2.12 -4.42 -5.05
N HIS A 208 2.00 -5.75 -5.11
CA HIS A 208 2.59 -6.55 -6.19
C HIS A 208 1.92 -6.28 -7.56
N GLY A 209 0.61 -6.02 -7.56
CA GLY A 209 -0.12 -5.61 -8.76
C GLY A 209 0.37 -4.28 -9.31
N VAL A 210 0.54 -3.26 -8.46
CA VAL A 210 1.13 -1.97 -8.82
C VAL A 210 2.56 -2.17 -9.34
N LEU A 211 3.38 -2.99 -8.66
CA LEU A 211 4.75 -3.29 -9.10
C LEU A 211 4.79 -3.90 -10.49
N SER A 212 3.90 -4.84 -10.79
CA SER A 212 3.80 -5.50 -12.10
C SER A 212 3.40 -4.50 -13.20
N LEU A 213 2.52 -3.55 -12.89
CA LEU A 213 2.16 -2.47 -13.83
C LEU A 213 3.31 -1.48 -14.03
N LEU A 214 4.05 -1.17 -12.96
CA LEU A 214 5.20 -0.28 -13.00
C LEU A 214 6.36 -0.90 -13.80
N GLU A 215 6.53 -2.22 -13.75
CA GLU A 215 7.49 -2.94 -14.59
C GLU A 215 7.18 -2.74 -16.09
N GLN A 216 5.91 -2.64 -16.49
CA GLN A 216 5.54 -2.32 -17.87
C GLN A 216 5.89 -0.89 -18.28
N VAL A 217 5.96 0.05 -17.32
CA VAL A 217 6.46 1.42 -17.57
C VAL A 217 7.98 1.40 -17.78
N GLY A 218 8.67 0.53 -17.06
CA GLY A 218 10.11 0.36 -17.12
C GLY A 218 10.89 1.46 -16.41
N LEU A 219 12.20 1.20 -16.27
CA LEU A 219 13.16 2.05 -15.55
C LEU A 219 13.22 3.48 -16.11
N GLN A 220 13.22 3.62 -17.43
CA GLN A 220 13.30 4.90 -18.11
C GLN A 220 12.01 5.72 -17.96
N GLY A 221 10.85 5.07 -18.03
CA GLY A 221 9.56 5.74 -17.84
C GLY A 221 9.39 6.29 -16.42
N CYS A 222 10.02 5.67 -15.42
CA CYS A 222 9.99 6.10 -14.03
C CYS A 222 10.92 7.29 -13.71
N GLN A 223 11.67 7.84 -14.67
CA GLN A 223 12.52 9.02 -14.43
C GLN A 223 11.74 10.35 -14.36
N VAL A 224 10.50 10.35 -14.88
CA VAL A 224 9.70 11.56 -15.06
C VAL A 224 8.31 11.40 -14.41
N SER A 225 7.69 12.53 -14.09
CA SER A 225 6.30 12.53 -13.66
C SER A 225 5.38 12.03 -14.77
N PRO A 226 4.26 11.37 -14.43
CA PRO A 226 3.80 11.06 -13.06
C PRO A 226 4.31 9.73 -12.51
N PHE A 227 5.06 8.96 -13.29
CA PHE A 227 5.48 7.61 -12.91
C PHE A 227 6.54 7.62 -11.80
N PHE A 228 7.39 8.65 -11.75
CA PHE A 228 8.38 8.78 -10.67
C PHE A 228 7.73 8.80 -9.29
N GLU A 229 6.66 9.59 -9.08
CA GLU A 229 6.03 9.71 -7.76
C GLU A 229 5.34 8.41 -7.33
N ILE A 230 4.74 7.68 -8.29
CA ILE A 230 4.16 6.36 -8.03
C ILE A 230 5.25 5.34 -7.68
N PHE A 231 6.32 5.30 -8.47
CA PHE A 231 7.51 4.48 -8.20
C PHE A 231 8.09 4.78 -6.82
N TRP A 232 8.28 6.06 -6.53
CA TRP A 232 8.87 6.54 -5.30
C TRP A 232 8.03 6.15 -4.09
N GLN A 233 6.72 6.35 -4.15
CA GLN A 233 5.81 5.92 -3.09
C GLN A 233 5.80 4.39 -2.92
N LEU A 234 5.80 3.64 -4.03
CA LEU A 234 5.78 2.18 -4.00
C LEU A 234 7.02 1.59 -3.34
N ARG A 235 8.20 2.24 -3.46
CA ARG A 235 9.43 1.81 -2.78
C ARG A 235 9.26 1.68 -1.26
N PHE A 236 8.45 2.54 -0.62
CA PHE A 236 8.16 2.44 0.81
C PHE A 236 7.36 1.20 1.19
N PHE A 237 6.41 0.82 0.35
CA PHE A 237 5.59 -0.35 0.61
C PHE A 237 6.40 -1.62 0.34
N MET A 238 7.18 -1.62 -0.74
CA MET A 238 8.02 -2.76 -1.10
C MET A 238 9.19 -2.96 -0.13
N SER A 239 9.70 -1.92 0.53
CA SER A 239 10.77 -2.08 1.53
C SER A 239 10.32 -2.89 2.74
N TYR A 240 9.10 -2.67 3.23
CA TYR A 240 8.51 -3.53 4.28
C TYR A 240 8.36 -4.98 3.80
N ILE A 241 7.91 -5.19 2.57
CA ILE A 241 7.78 -6.54 2.00
C ILE A 241 9.15 -7.23 1.93
N ALA A 242 10.18 -6.51 1.49
CA ALA A 242 11.55 -7.02 1.43
C ALA A 242 12.06 -7.43 2.81
N LEU A 243 11.86 -6.58 3.83
CA LEU A 243 12.25 -6.87 5.22
C LEU A 243 11.48 -8.06 5.82
N SER A 244 10.15 -8.06 5.70
CA SER A 244 9.30 -9.11 6.29
C SER A 244 9.57 -10.49 5.67
N THR A 245 9.83 -10.53 4.36
CA THR A 245 10.09 -11.79 3.63
C THR A 245 11.57 -12.17 3.54
N ARG A 246 12.48 -11.26 3.92
CA ARG A 246 13.93 -11.35 3.69
C ARG A 246 14.27 -11.69 2.24
N ARG A 247 13.60 -11.05 1.29
CA ARG A 247 13.82 -11.23 -0.14
C ARG A 247 14.02 -9.89 -0.82
N THR A 248 14.97 -9.84 -1.74
CA THR A 248 15.17 -8.68 -2.60
C THR A 248 13.95 -8.50 -3.50
N SER A 249 13.42 -7.28 -3.53
CA SER A 249 12.37 -6.91 -4.48
C SER A 249 12.98 -6.47 -5.80
N LEU A 250 12.19 -6.45 -6.89
CA LEU A 250 12.59 -5.85 -8.16
C LEU A 250 13.17 -4.43 -7.97
N LEU A 251 12.56 -3.65 -7.09
CA LEU A 251 12.97 -2.27 -6.78
C LEU A 251 14.29 -2.17 -6.00
N GLY A 252 14.77 -3.29 -5.45
CA GLY A 252 16.08 -3.38 -4.78
C GLY A 252 17.23 -3.78 -5.72
N THR A 253 16.96 -3.99 -7.01
CA THR A 253 18.03 -4.22 -8.00
C THR A 253 18.76 -2.92 -8.32
N ARG A 254 20.04 -3.01 -8.67
CA ARG A 254 20.88 -1.85 -8.97
C ARG A 254 20.26 -0.92 -10.00
N GLU A 255 19.72 -1.48 -11.08
CA GLU A 255 19.08 -0.73 -12.16
C GLU A 255 17.89 0.10 -11.66
N TRP A 256 16.99 -0.51 -10.87
CA TRP A 256 15.82 0.17 -10.31
C TRP A 256 16.17 1.18 -9.22
N MET A 257 17.30 1.00 -8.53
CA MET A 257 17.79 1.98 -7.57
C MET A 257 18.48 3.17 -8.27
N GLU A 258 19.15 2.99 -9.40
CA GLU A 258 19.95 4.06 -10.02
C GLU A 258 19.20 4.82 -11.12
N ILE A 259 18.61 4.11 -12.08
CA ILE A 259 18.13 4.69 -13.34
C ILE A 259 16.95 5.67 -13.12
N PRO A 260 15.91 5.36 -12.33
CA PRO A 260 14.81 6.30 -12.09
C PRO A 260 15.24 7.63 -11.44
N PHE A 261 16.40 7.68 -10.79
CA PHE A 261 16.89 8.86 -10.06
C PHE A 261 17.82 9.76 -10.88
N LEU A 262 18.16 9.39 -12.12
CA LEU A 262 19.11 10.16 -12.95
C LEU A 262 18.70 11.64 -13.13
N CYS A 263 17.40 11.93 -13.23
CA CYS A 263 16.90 13.30 -13.44
C CYS A 263 16.63 14.10 -12.16
N ARG A 264 16.50 13.44 -11.00
CA ARG A 264 16.05 14.09 -9.74
C ARG A 264 17.07 14.02 -8.60
N GLY A 265 18.03 13.09 -8.67
CA GLY A 265 18.95 12.80 -7.58
C GLY A 265 18.30 12.09 -6.41
N LYS A 266 19.11 11.48 -5.53
CA LYS A 266 18.66 10.79 -4.32
C LYS A 266 18.81 11.67 -3.08
N THR A 267 17.76 11.69 -2.27
CA THR A 267 17.81 12.19 -0.90
C THR A 267 18.50 11.20 0.04
N GLU A 268 18.79 11.60 1.28
CA GLU A 268 19.24 10.66 2.31
C GLU A 268 18.22 9.55 2.57
N PHE A 269 16.95 9.92 2.62
CA PHE A 269 15.85 8.98 2.82
C PHE A 269 15.77 7.95 1.69
N ASP A 270 15.99 8.36 0.43
CA ASP A 270 16.07 7.43 -0.71
C ASP A 270 17.15 6.38 -0.53
N ARG A 271 18.32 6.78 0.00
CA ARG A 271 19.44 5.86 0.26
C ARG A 271 19.08 4.90 1.39
N VAL A 272 18.40 5.37 2.45
CA VAL A 272 17.90 4.48 3.51
C VAL A 272 16.96 3.43 2.92
N ILE A 273 15.98 3.83 2.11
CA ILE A 273 15.06 2.88 1.46
C ILE A 273 15.79 1.88 0.55
N ASP A 274 16.81 2.31 -0.21
CA ASP A 274 17.64 1.39 -0.98
C ASP A 274 18.24 0.29 -0.09
N THR A 275 18.77 0.66 1.09
CA THR A 275 19.34 -0.33 2.01
C THR A 275 18.30 -1.32 2.56
N LEU A 276 17.03 -0.92 2.70
CA LEU A 276 15.94 -1.80 3.12
C LEU A 276 15.51 -2.75 2.01
N LEU A 277 15.48 -2.26 0.76
CA LEU A 277 15.11 -3.04 -0.42
C LEU A 277 16.19 -4.08 -0.79
N LEU A 278 17.45 -3.81 -0.44
CA LEU A 278 18.62 -4.64 -0.74
C LEU A 278 18.80 -5.85 0.20
N LEU A 279 17.74 -6.31 0.88
CA LEU A 279 17.84 -7.42 1.83
C LEU A 279 17.92 -8.78 1.09
N GLY A 280 19.14 -9.21 0.75
CA GLY A 280 19.39 -10.56 0.23
C GLY A 280 20.46 -10.69 -0.86
N SER A 281 21.69 -10.26 -0.61
CA SER A 281 22.87 -10.69 -1.39
C SER A 281 23.99 -11.31 -0.55
N THR A 282 23.93 -11.23 0.79
CA THR A 282 24.98 -11.79 1.67
C THR A 282 24.80 -13.26 2.03
N LEU A 283 23.90 -14.00 1.38
CA LEU A 283 23.60 -15.41 1.71
C LEU A 283 23.87 -16.42 0.57
N MET A 284 24.53 -16.01 -0.52
CA MET A 284 24.85 -16.90 -1.66
C MET A 284 26.25 -16.69 -2.25
N GLU A 285 27.18 -16.03 -1.55
CA GLU A 285 28.59 -15.91 -1.98
C GLU A 285 29.52 -16.25 -0.80
N GLU A 286 29.47 -17.50 -0.35
CA GLU A 286 30.63 -18.17 0.25
C GLU A 286 30.99 -19.32 -0.68
N ASP A 287 31.85 -19.01 -1.65
CA ASP A 287 32.91 -19.88 -2.19
C ASP A 287 33.58 -19.09 -3.33
N ASP A 288 34.47 -18.17 -2.96
CA ASP A 288 35.81 -18.13 -3.56
C ASP A 288 36.71 -17.21 -2.72
N GLU A 289 37.62 -17.90 -2.04
CA GLU A 289 38.74 -17.40 -1.28
C GLU A 289 39.68 -16.60 -2.20
N ASP A 290 39.95 -15.31 -1.92
CA ASP A 290 41.35 -14.86 -1.87
C ASP A 290 41.55 -13.43 -1.30
N THR A 291 42.20 -13.42 -0.14
CA THR A 291 43.22 -12.47 0.34
C THR A 291 43.25 -11.02 -0.19
N LYS A 292 43.01 -10.05 0.72
CA LYS A 292 44.03 -9.07 1.19
C LYS A 292 43.51 -8.08 2.26
N THR A 293 44.15 -8.18 3.41
CA THR A 293 44.47 -7.18 4.44
C THR A 293 44.33 -5.69 4.09
N GLY A 294 43.78 -4.89 5.03
CA GLY A 294 44.18 -3.48 5.17
C GLY A 294 43.19 -2.52 5.84
N ASN A 295 43.37 -2.32 7.16
CA ASN A 295 43.10 -1.13 7.99
C ASN A 295 41.69 -0.51 8.10
N ALA A 296 41.21 -0.55 9.34
CA ALA A 296 40.22 0.37 9.91
C ALA A 296 40.85 1.73 10.21
N GLU A 297 40.15 2.84 9.90
CA GLU A 297 40.28 4.11 10.63
C GLU A 297 39.08 5.05 10.38
N THR A 298 38.31 5.22 11.46
CA THR A 298 37.68 6.45 11.99
C THR A 298 37.66 7.71 11.12
N ILE A 299 36.47 8.22 10.77
CA ILE A 299 36.22 9.68 10.74
C ILE A 299 34.85 9.98 11.38
N SER A 300 34.92 10.59 12.56
CA SER A 300 33.84 11.34 13.19
C SER A 300 34.13 12.84 13.04
N LYS A 301 33.05 13.65 13.02
CA LYS A 301 32.98 15.12 13.13
C LYS A 301 33.32 15.97 11.89
N SER A 302 32.29 16.63 11.35
CA SER A 302 32.02 18.08 11.48
C SER A 302 30.88 18.42 10.51
N LEU A 303 29.86 19.19 10.88
CA LEU A 303 29.91 20.65 10.80
C LEU A 303 28.81 21.27 11.68
N SER A 304 29.23 22.20 12.52
CA SER A 304 28.38 23.13 13.24
C SER A 304 28.25 24.41 12.41
N GLY A 305 27.05 24.96 12.33
CA GLY A 305 26.77 26.25 11.70
C GLY A 305 25.56 26.88 12.35
N ASN A 306 25.80 27.85 13.23
CA ASN A 306 24.77 28.72 13.80
C ASN A 306 24.20 29.62 12.68
N HIS A 307 22.88 29.84 12.64
CA HIS A 307 22.29 31.18 12.48
C HIS A 307 20.77 31.21 12.72
N SER A 308 20.39 32.15 13.60
CA SER A 308 19.12 32.91 13.70
C SER A 308 17.80 32.16 13.95
N ALA A 309 17.38 32.26 15.21
CA ALA A 309 16.03 31.98 15.69
C ALA A 309 15.07 33.10 15.28
N GLU A 310 13.96 32.72 14.64
CA GLU A 310 12.59 33.24 14.86
C GLU A 310 11.52 32.61 13.95
N SER A 311 11.84 31.53 13.23
CA SER A 311 10.88 30.57 12.62
C SER A 311 11.10 29.11 13.07
N ALA A 312 11.78 28.93 14.20
CA ALA A 312 12.50 27.70 14.55
C ALA A 312 11.65 26.57 15.16
N SER A 313 10.45 26.82 15.68
CA SER A 313 9.71 25.78 16.43
C SER A 313 9.05 24.73 15.53
N ALA A 314 8.48 25.14 14.39
CA ALA A 314 7.84 24.22 13.44
C ALA A 314 8.84 23.53 12.51
N SER A 315 9.94 24.22 12.17
CA SER A 315 11.03 23.64 11.37
C SER A 315 11.88 22.67 12.20
N SER A 316 12.20 23.00 13.47
CA SER A 316 12.96 22.11 14.35
C SER A 316 12.20 20.83 14.72
N SER A 317 10.87 20.88 14.87
CA SER A 317 10.07 19.69 15.16
C SER A 317 9.93 18.76 13.94
N GLN A 318 9.80 19.32 12.73
CA GLN A 318 9.77 18.56 11.49
C GLN A 318 11.13 17.94 11.15
N ILE A 319 12.24 18.65 11.40
CA ILE A 319 13.60 18.11 11.23
C ILE A 319 13.85 16.97 12.22
N ALA A 320 13.48 17.14 13.49
CA ALA A 320 13.60 16.07 14.50
C ALA A 320 12.81 14.81 14.10
N GLY A 321 11.58 14.97 13.57
CA GLY A 321 10.76 13.88 13.04
C GLY A 321 11.44 13.07 11.93
N SER A 322 12.18 13.76 11.05
CA SER A 322 12.87 13.14 9.93
C SER A 322 14.08 12.31 10.35
N GLU A 323 14.84 12.78 11.34
CA GLU A 323 15.98 12.04 11.88
C GLU A 323 15.52 10.79 12.63
N GLN A 324 14.39 10.88 13.35
CA GLN A 324 13.82 9.78 14.12
C GLN A 324 13.35 8.64 13.22
N ILE A 325 12.64 8.93 12.12
CA ILE A 325 12.21 7.87 11.20
C ILE A 325 13.41 7.22 10.49
N ILE A 326 14.44 7.99 10.15
CA ILE A 326 15.65 7.47 9.51
C ILE A 326 16.36 6.51 10.46
N ARG A 327 16.58 6.93 11.72
CA ARG A 327 17.20 6.09 12.75
C ARG A 327 16.41 4.81 13.01
N LEU A 328 15.08 4.91 13.10
CA LEU A 328 14.18 3.78 13.24
C LEU A 328 14.36 2.79 12.08
N LEU A 329 14.33 3.25 10.83
CA LEU A 329 14.46 2.39 9.64
C LEU A 329 15.85 1.74 9.53
N VAL A 330 16.91 2.46 9.86
CA VAL A 330 18.28 1.92 9.89
C VAL A 330 18.40 0.82 10.95
N ASN A 331 17.95 1.07 12.18
CA ASN A 331 17.97 0.07 13.25
C ASN A 331 17.12 -1.16 12.89
N LEU A 332 15.97 -0.94 12.23
CA LEU A 332 15.09 -2.00 11.77
C LEU A 332 15.78 -2.90 10.74
N ARG A 333 16.51 -2.33 9.78
CA ARG A 333 17.31 -3.10 8.82
C ARG A 333 18.31 -4.00 9.53
N GLU A 334 19.06 -3.44 10.46
CA GLU A 334 20.10 -4.18 11.20
C GLU A 334 19.49 -5.30 12.03
N LEU A 335 18.35 -5.05 12.70
CA LEU A 335 17.64 -6.07 13.47
C LEU A 335 17.17 -7.22 12.57
N VAL A 336 16.58 -6.92 11.41
CA VAL A 336 16.07 -7.93 10.47
C VAL A 336 17.22 -8.70 9.82
N SER A 337 18.36 -8.06 9.58
CA SER A 337 19.55 -8.67 8.96
C SER A 337 20.37 -9.53 9.92
N ALA A 338 20.10 -9.45 11.23
CA ALA A 338 20.88 -10.13 12.24
C ALA A 338 20.91 -11.65 12.02
N GLN A 339 22.11 -12.21 12.05
CA GLN A 339 22.39 -13.64 11.92
C GLN A 339 22.35 -14.32 13.29
N GLN A 340 22.32 -15.67 13.30
CA GLN A 340 22.34 -16.44 14.55
C GLN A 340 23.60 -16.20 15.40
N SER A 341 24.70 -15.75 14.79
CA SER A 341 25.96 -15.43 15.46
C SER A 341 26.01 -14.02 16.06
N ASP A 342 25.02 -13.16 15.78
CA ASP A 342 25.04 -11.79 16.28
C ASP A 342 24.77 -11.71 17.78
N SER A 343 25.44 -10.75 18.44
CA SER A 343 25.31 -10.56 19.89
C SER A 343 23.86 -10.28 20.29
N PHE A 344 23.35 -11.08 21.23
CA PHE A 344 22.03 -10.90 21.85
C PHE A 344 21.86 -9.47 22.39
N GLU A 345 22.88 -8.93 23.06
CA GLU A 345 22.86 -7.57 23.62
C GLU A 345 22.67 -6.50 22.54
N ARG A 346 23.29 -6.69 21.36
CA ARG A 346 23.13 -5.77 20.22
C ARG A 346 21.72 -5.80 19.67
N GLN A 347 21.13 -6.98 19.49
CA GLN A 347 19.76 -7.13 18.98
C GLN A 347 18.71 -6.56 19.96
N VAL A 348 18.94 -6.73 21.28
CA VAL A 348 18.14 -6.08 22.32
C VAL A 348 18.26 -4.56 22.23
N ALA A 349 19.47 -4.02 22.12
CA ALA A 349 19.69 -2.57 22.00
C ALA A 349 19.01 -1.97 20.75
N LEU A 350 19.08 -2.67 19.61
CA LEU A 350 18.38 -2.26 18.38
C LEU A 350 16.86 -2.23 18.58
N SER A 351 16.29 -3.29 19.17
CA SER A 351 14.86 -3.39 19.43
C SER A 351 14.37 -2.31 20.42
N THR A 352 15.16 -2.01 21.46
CA THR A 352 14.89 -0.91 22.40
C THR A 352 14.86 0.43 21.68
N ALA A 353 15.88 0.73 20.87
CA ALA A 353 15.95 1.99 20.14
C ALA A 353 14.76 2.16 19.16
N ILE A 354 14.36 1.08 18.48
CA ILE A 354 13.18 1.09 17.60
C ILE A 354 11.90 1.39 18.40
N LEU A 355 11.71 0.77 19.57
CA LEU A 355 10.55 1.01 20.44
C LEU A 355 10.52 2.45 20.98
N GLU A 356 11.66 2.99 21.39
CA GLU A 356 11.79 4.37 21.86
C GLU A 356 11.44 5.39 20.76
N ASP A 357 12.05 5.26 19.58
CA ASP A 357 11.77 6.13 18.44
C ASP A 357 10.32 6.03 17.97
N SER A 358 9.75 4.81 17.99
CA SER A 358 8.34 4.60 17.66
C SER A 358 7.43 5.31 18.65
N ASN A 359 7.66 5.20 19.95
CA ASN A 359 6.87 5.91 20.96
C ASN A 359 6.96 7.43 20.79
N LEU A 360 8.15 7.96 20.51
CA LEU A 360 8.32 9.40 20.28
C LEU A 360 7.55 9.88 19.05
N LEU A 361 7.68 9.18 17.91
CA LEU A 361 6.94 9.51 16.68
C LEU A 361 5.43 9.43 16.90
N LEU A 362 4.97 8.38 17.57
CA LEU A 362 3.56 8.14 17.86
C LEU A 362 2.98 9.13 18.90
N SER A 363 3.81 9.70 19.77
CA SER A 363 3.37 10.73 20.72
C SER A 363 3.07 12.09 20.07
N GLN A 364 3.44 12.28 18.80
CA GLN A 364 3.21 13.55 18.11
C GLN A 364 1.71 13.77 17.85
N PRO A 365 1.20 15.01 18.03
CA PRO A 365 -0.23 15.32 17.92
C PRO A 365 -0.78 15.12 16.50
N SER A 366 0.08 15.20 15.49
CA SER A 366 -0.26 15.00 14.08
C SER A 366 0.86 14.22 13.40
N LEU A 367 0.74 12.88 13.38
CA LEU A 367 1.66 12.02 12.65
C LEU A 367 1.08 11.75 11.25
N PRO A 368 1.82 12.04 10.16
CA PRO A 368 1.34 11.75 8.81
C PRO A 368 1.09 10.26 8.60
N PHE A 369 0.12 9.92 7.77
CA PHE A 369 -0.38 8.55 7.57
C PHE A 369 0.73 7.60 7.10
N ASN A 370 1.55 8.02 6.14
CA ASN A 370 2.69 7.24 5.65
C ASN A 370 3.73 6.95 6.73
N VAL A 371 4.04 7.91 7.60
CA VAL A 371 4.97 7.73 8.73
C VAL A 371 4.38 6.74 9.73
N SER A 372 3.09 6.89 10.00
CA SER A 372 2.34 6.00 10.88
C SER A 372 2.37 4.55 10.38
N LEU A 373 2.17 4.34 9.08
CA LEU A 373 2.28 3.02 8.45
C LEU A 373 3.69 2.41 8.60
N GLN A 374 4.74 3.22 8.46
CA GLN A 374 6.13 2.74 8.64
C GLN A 374 6.40 2.35 10.09
N VAL A 375 5.92 3.12 11.07
CA VAL A 375 6.07 2.79 12.50
C VAL A 375 5.31 1.51 12.84
N ILE A 376 4.05 1.37 12.41
CA ILE A 376 3.25 0.15 12.61
C ILE A 376 3.94 -1.06 11.98
N SER A 377 4.48 -0.89 10.76
CA SER A 377 5.22 -1.92 10.05
C SER A 377 6.49 -2.33 10.79
N ALA A 378 7.21 -1.38 11.37
CA ALA A 378 8.37 -1.66 12.22
C ALA A 378 7.99 -2.45 13.47
N MET A 379 6.86 -2.13 14.13
CA MET A 379 6.37 -2.91 15.28
C MET A 379 6.10 -4.37 14.91
N LYS A 380 5.47 -4.64 13.75
CA LYS A 380 5.27 -6.03 13.28
C LYS A 380 6.58 -6.79 13.13
N LEU A 381 7.61 -6.12 12.62
CA LEU A 381 8.93 -6.71 12.43
C LEU A 381 9.67 -6.89 13.76
N VAL A 382 9.54 -5.98 14.72
CA VAL A 382 10.07 -6.16 16.08
C VAL A 382 9.41 -7.37 16.76
N VAL A 383 8.09 -7.52 16.66
CA VAL A 383 7.39 -8.73 17.16
C VAL A 383 7.98 -10.01 16.57
N GLN A 384 8.38 -9.98 15.30
CA GLN A 384 8.93 -11.13 14.58
C GLN A 384 10.40 -11.40 14.91
N TYR A 385 11.23 -10.37 15.04
CA TYR A 385 12.70 -10.50 15.05
C TYR A 385 13.38 -10.12 16.37
N ALA A 386 12.70 -9.45 17.30
CA ALA A 386 13.32 -9.11 18.59
C ALA A 386 13.60 -10.38 19.41
N PRO A 387 14.80 -10.48 20.01
CA PRO A 387 15.20 -11.69 20.73
C PRO A 387 14.51 -11.79 22.10
N ASP A 388 14.22 -10.65 22.73
CA ASP A 388 13.60 -10.57 24.05
C ASP A 388 12.07 -10.67 23.97
N SER A 389 11.46 -11.43 24.89
CA SER A 389 10.00 -11.62 24.90
C SER A 389 9.23 -10.41 25.38
N ILE A 390 9.80 -9.59 26.27
CA ILE A 390 9.15 -8.38 26.79
C ILE A 390 9.10 -7.34 25.67
N GLN A 391 10.20 -7.13 24.95
CA GLN A 391 10.23 -6.23 23.79
C GLN A 391 9.22 -6.64 22.70
N ARG A 392 9.06 -7.95 22.45
CA ARG A 392 8.02 -8.45 21.53
C ARG A 392 6.61 -8.16 22.03
N GLN A 393 6.36 -8.27 23.33
CA GLN A 393 5.07 -7.97 23.93
C GLN A 393 4.76 -6.47 23.87
N ASP A 394 5.75 -5.62 24.18
CA ASP A 394 5.63 -4.16 24.09
C ASP A 394 5.35 -3.71 22.66
N ALA A 395 6.07 -4.27 21.68
CA ALA A 395 5.82 -4.02 20.26
C ALA A 395 4.42 -4.46 19.83
N ALA A 396 3.94 -5.61 20.30
CA ALA A 396 2.59 -6.11 20.00
C ALA A 396 1.51 -5.20 20.61
N GLN A 397 1.72 -4.70 21.82
CA GLN A 397 0.81 -3.76 22.48
C GLN A 397 0.75 -2.42 21.73
N LEU A 398 1.92 -1.86 21.40
CA LEU A 398 2.00 -0.62 20.60
C LEU A 398 1.35 -0.78 19.23
N TYR A 399 1.60 -1.92 18.56
CA TYR A 399 0.92 -2.25 17.31
C TYR A 399 -0.60 -2.26 17.50
N ALA A 400 -1.14 -2.98 18.48
CA ALA A 400 -2.58 -3.10 18.68
C ALA A 400 -3.25 -1.76 18.99
N ASP A 401 -2.63 -0.96 19.88
CA ASP A 401 -3.16 0.34 20.29
C ASP A 401 -3.25 1.33 19.13
N TRP A 402 -2.25 1.32 18.24
CA TRP A 402 -2.20 2.25 17.11
C TRP A 402 -2.91 1.75 15.87
N HIS A 403 -2.86 0.45 15.62
CA HIS A 403 -3.65 -0.19 14.58
C HIS A 403 -5.16 0.09 14.79
N GLY A 404 -5.63 0.14 16.04
CA GLY A 404 -7.03 0.51 16.36
C GLY A 404 -7.35 2.00 16.19
N ARG A 405 -6.37 2.91 16.26
CA ARG A 405 -6.57 4.37 16.14
C ARG A 405 -6.46 4.88 14.71
N LEU A 406 -5.59 4.27 13.92
CA LEU A 406 -5.22 4.75 12.59
C LEU A 406 -5.91 4.01 11.46
N LEU A 407 -6.47 2.82 11.74
CA LEU A 407 -7.08 1.97 10.73
C LEU A 407 -8.55 1.71 11.02
N LEU A 408 -9.35 1.75 9.97
CA LEU A 408 -10.74 1.34 10.06
C LEU A 408 -10.82 -0.19 10.01
N MET A 409 -10.78 -0.84 11.17
CA MET A 409 -10.95 -2.29 11.26
C MET A 409 -12.42 -2.70 11.20
N ALA A 410 -12.76 -3.69 10.36
CA ALA A 410 -14.12 -4.23 10.18
C ALA A 410 -14.79 -4.69 11.49
#